data_AF-A0A1S4C4P8-F1
#
_entry.id   AF-A0A1S4C4P8-F1
#
_cell.length_a   1.000
_cell.length_b   1.000
_cell.length_c   1.000
_cell.angle_alpha   90.00
_cell.angle_beta   90.00
_cell.angle_gamma   90.00
#
_symmetry.space_group_name_H-M   'P 1'
#
loop_
_entity.id
_entity.type
_entity.pdbx_description
1 polymer ?
#
loop_
_entity_poly.entity_id
_entity_poly.type
_entity_poly.pdbx_seq_one_letter_code
_entity_poly.pdbx_strand_id
1 'polypeptide(L)'
;MASSTVSSWVMGSTCMSVVEREHDKHSLFGISSKSKCKWASQTRTRVLPKSTSTAQTGEVMAIAAQPAMEVALKKKPLTKERRVVVTGMGVETPLGHDPHEFYENLLQGVSGISEIEAFDCSQYPTRIAGEIKSFSTDGWVAPKLSKRMDKFMLYMLTAGKKALSDGGITEDIMDELDKRRCGVLIGSALGGMKVFNDAIEALRVSYRKMNPFCVPFATTNMGSAMLAMDLGWMGPNYSISTACATSNFCILNAANHIIRDEADLMLCGGSDAAIIPIGLGGFVACRALSQRNGDPARASRPWDSVMSCKSFALIPLLSL
;
A
#
# COMPACT_ATOMS: atom_id res chain seq x y z
N MET A 1 -13.94 28.44 -22.49
CA MET A 1 -14.02 26.98 -22.28
C MET A 1 -12.73 26.55 -21.60
N ALA A 2 -12.74 26.45 -20.28
CA ALA A 2 -11.66 25.89 -19.50
C ALA A 2 -12.33 25.08 -18.39
N SER A 3 -12.31 23.76 -18.48
CA SER A 3 -12.68 22.90 -17.37
C SER A 3 -11.40 22.32 -16.77
N SER A 4 -10.99 22.92 -15.66
CA SER A 4 -10.03 22.37 -14.72
C SER A 4 -10.64 21.16 -14.04
N THR A 5 -10.09 19.97 -14.26
CA THR A 5 -10.38 18.80 -13.43
C THR A 5 -9.15 18.51 -12.60
N VAL A 6 -9.25 18.80 -11.30
CA VAL A 6 -8.24 18.54 -10.28
C VAL A 6 -8.24 17.05 -9.99
N SER A 7 -7.16 16.36 -10.35
CA SER A 7 -6.96 14.95 -10.02
C SER A 7 -6.18 14.85 -8.70
N SER A 8 -6.84 14.29 -7.69
CA SER A 8 -6.27 13.98 -6.38
C SER A 8 -5.31 12.79 -6.50
N TRP A 9 -4.07 12.96 -6.03
CA TRP A 9 -3.04 11.92 -6.01
C TRP A 9 -3.05 11.20 -4.64
N VAL A 10 -3.01 9.87 -4.63
CA VAL A 10 -2.82 9.04 -3.43
C VAL A 10 -1.55 8.23 -3.68
N MET A 11 -0.56 8.37 -2.78
CA MET A 11 0.76 7.73 -2.83
C MET A 11 0.81 6.62 -1.77
N GLY A 12 1.16 5.39 -2.14
CA GLY A 12 1.45 4.29 -1.22
C GLY A 12 2.96 4.00 -1.13
N SER A 13 3.57 4.50 -0.06
CA SER A 13 4.81 4.01 0.52
C SER A 13 4.45 3.22 1.80
N THR A 14 5.43 2.58 2.45
CA THR A 14 5.20 2.02 3.79
C THR A 14 4.91 3.19 4.74
N CYS A 15 3.65 3.51 4.98
CA CYS A 15 3.25 4.63 5.82
C CYS A 15 3.11 4.20 7.28
N MET A 16 3.72 4.98 8.17
CA MET A 16 3.44 4.98 9.60
C MET A 16 2.33 5.99 9.90
N SER A 17 1.44 5.70 10.84
CA SER A 17 0.37 6.64 11.25
C SER A 17 0.27 6.80 12.77
N VAL A 18 0.32 8.03 13.29
CA VAL A 18 0.22 8.35 14.73
C VAL A 18 -0.60 9.63 14.95
N VAL A 19 -1.45 9.68 15.99
CA VAL A 19 -2.16 10.92 16.42
C VAL A 19 -1.91 11.22 17.90
N GLU A 20 -1.61 12.49 18.17
CA GLU A 20 -1.43 13.14 19.48
C GLU A 20 -2.78 13.25 20.25
N ARG A 21 -2.81 12.97 21.55
CA ARG A 21 -4.01 13.11 22.42
C ARG A 21 -3.83 14.23 23.45
N GLU A 22 -4.78 15.16 23.50
CA GLU A 22 -5.09 15.93 24.71
C GLU A 22 -6.12 15.18 25.56
N HIS A 23 -5.87 15.17 26.88
CA HIS A 23 -6.69 14.50 27.88
C HIS A 23 -7.95 15.31 28.20
N ASP A 24 -9.12 14.67 28.17
CA ASP A 24 -10.23 15.11 29.03
C ASP A 24 -11.04 13.93 29.58
N LYS A 25 -11.22 13.96 30.89
CA LYS A 25 -11.97 12.99 31.70
C LYS A 25 -13.44 13.42 31.69
N HIS A 26 -14.38 12.51 31.44
CA HIS A 26 -15.61 12.38 32.23
C HIS A 26 -16.43 11.16 31.79
N SER A 27 -16.99 10.50 32.80
CA SER A 27 -17.83 9.30 32.72
C SER A 27 -19.25 9.60 32.22
N LEU A 28 -19.93 8.60 31.65
CA LEU A 28 -21.13 7.98 32.23
C LEU A 28 -21.70 6.89 31.31
N PHE A 29 -22.07 5.78 31.95
CA PHE A 29 -22.72 4.58 31.40
C PHE A 29 -24.20 4.82 31.04
N GLY A 30 -24.74 4.06 30.07
CA GLY A 30 -26.19 4.04 29.79
C GLY A 30 -26.71 3.24 28.57
N ILE A 31 -26.51 1.92 28.58
CA ILE A 31 -27.41 0.80 28.17
C ILE A 31 -28.52 0.96 27.06
N SER A 32 -28.48 0.01 26.09
CA SER A 32 -29.59 -0.69 25.33
C SER A 32 -30.38 0.13 24.29
N SER A 33 -30.87 -0.37 23.14
CA SER A 33 -31.37 -1.70 22.77
C SER A 33 -31.40 -1.92 21.24
N LYS A 34 -31.56 -3.19 20.86
CA LYS A 34 -31.66 -3.77 19.51
C LYS A 34 -32.82 -3.19 18.67
N SER A 35 -32.64 -3.04 17.36
CA SER A 35 -33.76 -3.10 16.42
C SER A 35 -33.37 -3.78 15.10
N LYS A 36 -34.26 -4.68 14.65
CA LYS A 36 -34.14 -5.60 13.52
C LYS A 36 -34.59 -4.94 12.22
N CYS A 37 -33.88 -5.29 11.15
CA CYS A 37 -34.17 -4.98 9.76
C CYS A 37 -35.47 -5.65 9.26
N LYS A 38 -36.30 -4.92 8.51
CA LYS A 38 -37.29 -5.50 7.58
C LYS A 38 -37.29 -4.68 6.28
N TRP A 39 -37.02 -5.36 5.18
CA TRP A 39 -37.21 -4.86 3.81
C TRP A 39 -38.67 -5.03 3.38
N ALA A 40 -39.23 -4.00 2.73
CA ALA A 40 -40.43 -4.12 1.91
C ALA A 40 -40.26 -3.25 0.67
N SER A 41 -40.44 -3.87 -0.50
CA SER A 41 -40.44 -3.26 -1.83
C SER A 41 -41.79 -2.63 -2.13
N GLN A 42 -41.79 -1.40 -2.66
CA GLN A 42 -42.99 -0.80 -3.27
C GLN A 42 -42.65 -0.17 -4.62
N THR A 43 -43.33 -0.69 -5.63
CA THR A 43 -43.34 -0.28 -7.04
C THR A 43 -44.07 1.05 -7.19
N ARG A 44 -43.50 1.99 -7.97
CA ARG A 44 -44.04 3.35 -8.15
C ARG A 44 -44.54 3.54 -9.58
N THR A 45 -45.85 3.67 -9.76
CA THR A 45 -46.48 4.13 -11.02
C THR A 45 -46.55 5.66 -11.05
N ARG A 46 -46.25 6.23 -12.22
CA ARG A 46 -46.07 7.66 -12.47
C ARG A 46 -47.32 8.22 -13.16
N VAL A 47 -47.91 9.29 -12.63
CA VAL A 47 -49.00 10.04 -13.29
C VAL A 47 -48.54 11.50 -13.43
N LEU A 48 -48.63 12.04 -14.64
CA LEU A 48 -48.36 13.44 -14.99
C LEU A 48 -49.68 14.23 -15.04
N PRO A 49 -49.76 15.48 -14.55
CA PRO A 49 -50.87 16.35 -14.87
C PRO A 49 -50.54 17.32 -16.03
N LYS A 50 -51.57 17.57 -16.86
CA LYS A 50 -51.61 18.48 -18.01
C LYS A 50 -51.77 19.94 -17.57
N SER A 51 -51.25 20.82 -18.40
CA SER A 51 -51.32 22.29 -18.35
C SER A 51 -52.70 22.85 -18.70
N THR A 52 -53.01 24.04 -18.17
CA THR A 52 -53.86 25.06 -18.82
C THR A 52 -53.37 26.44 -18.41
N SER A 53 -53.38 27.37 -19.37
CA SER A 53 -52.79 28.71 -19.35
C SER A 53 -53.76 29.79 -18.91
N THR A 54 -53.26 30.83 -18.26
CA THR A 54 -53.77 32.22 -18.42
C THR A 54 -52.62 33.20 -18.18
N ALA A 55 -52.46 34.12 -19.12
CA ALA A 55 -51.45 35.19 -19.12
C ALA A 55 -51.92 36.38 -18.29
N GLN A 56 -51.03 36.96 -17.49
CA GLN A 56 -51.11 38.36 -17.06
C GLN A 56 -49.74 39.03 -17.05
N THR A 57 -49.81 40.30 -17.40
CA THR A 57 -48.82 41.28 -17.82
C THR A 57 -47.80 41.67 -16.74
N GLY A 58 -46.59 42.03 -17.18
CA GLY A 58 -45.45 42.28 -16.31
C GLY A 58 -45.50 43.59 -15.52
N GLU A 59 -44.88 43.53 -14.35
CA GLU A 59 -44.30 44.66 -13.65
C GLU A 59 -42.83 44.34 -13.36
N VAL A 60 -41.95 45.28 -13.70
CA VAL A 60 -40.52 45.21 -13.43
C VAL A 60 -40.30 45.73 -12.01
N MET A 61 -40.01 44.82 -11.08
CA MET A 61 -39.55 45.20 -9.74
C MET A 61 -38.03 45.18 -9.71
N ALA A 62 -37.44 46.36 -9.51
CA ALA A 62 -36.01 46.52 -9.30
C ALA A 62 -35.59 45.74 -8.04
N ILE A 63 -34.67 44.78 -8.22
CA ILE A 63 -34.08 44.04 -7.11
C ILE A 63 -32.92 44.88 -6.56
N ALA A 64 -33.10 45.38 -5.34
CA ALA A 64 -32.01 45.99 -4.58
C ALA A 64 -30.91 44.95 -4.35
N ALA A 65 -29.69 45.26 -4.77
CA ALA A 65 -28.52 44.43 -4.53
C ALA A 65 -28.23 44.37 -3.01
N GLN A 66 -28.20 43.17 -2.44
CA GLN A 66 -27.67 42.96 -1.10
C GLN A 66 -26.14 42.93 -1.13
N PRO A 67 -25.45 43.45 -0.10
CA PRO A 67 -24.00 43.48 -0.05
C PRO A 67 -23.42 42.07 0.09
N ALA A 68 -22.18 41.94 -0.37
CA ALA A 68 -21.42 40.70 -0.49
C ALA A 68 -21.53 39.81 0.76
N MET A 69 -21.95 38.56 0.53
CA MET A 69 -21.95 37.49 1.52
C MET A 69 -20.49 37.22 1.91
N GLU A 70 -20.14 37.57 3.15
CA GLU A 70 -18.89 37.21 3.79
C GLU A 70 -18.74 35.68 3.70
N VAL A 71 -17.62 35.21 3.12
CA VAL A 71 -17.31 33.79 3.00
C VAL A 71 -17.02 33.27 4.39
N ALA A 72 -18.08 32.88 5.09
CA ALA A 72 -17.97 32.15 6.34
C ALA A 72 -17.16 30.88 6.07
N LEU A 73 -15.93 30.86 6.57
CA LEU A 73 -15.11 29.66 6.66
C LEU A 73 -15.96 28.60 7.38
N LYS A 74 -16.54 27.68 6.61
CA LYS A 74 -17.25 26.51 7.16
C LYS A 74 -16.24 25.73 7.99
N LYS A 75 -16.24 25.93 9.31
CA LYS A 75 -15.55 25.06 10.25
C LYS A 75 -16.04 23.64 9.96
N LYS A 76 -15.13 22.77 9.52
CA LYS A 76 -15.43 21.34 9.34
C LYS A 76 -16.06 20.83 10.65
N PRO A 77 -17.20 20.13 10.60
CA PRO A 77 -17.77 19.55 11.81
C PRO A 77 -16.71 18.65 12.46
N LEU A 78 -16.60 18.72 13.79
CA LEU A 78 -15.74 17.84 14.57
C LEU A 78 -16.16 16.39 14.30
N THR A 79 -15.39 15.68 13.48
CA THR A 79 -15.62 14.26 13.23
C THR A 79 -15.32 13.49 14.51
N LYS A 80 -16.32 12.78 15.02
CA LYS A 80 -16.22 11.86 16.18
C LYS A 80 -15.33 10.63 15.89
N GLU A 81 -14.78 10.54 14.69
CA GLU A 81 -13.91 9.45 14.22
C GLU A 81 -12.43 9.86 14.37
N ARG A 82 -11.60 8.93 14.86
CA ARG A 82 -10.16 9.16 15.00
C ARG A 82 -9.57 9.45 13.62
N ARG A 83 -8.83 10.55 13.52
CA ARG A 83 -8.08 10.88 12.30
C ARG A 83 -6.88 9.96 12.18
N VAL A 84 -6.51 9.66 10.94
CA VAL A 84 -5.28 8.94 10.60
C VAL A 84 -4.41 9.90 9.80
N VAL A 85 -3.13 9.98 10.13
CA VAL A 85 -2.14 10.80 9.42
C VAL A 85 -0.94 9.93 9.08
N VAL A 86 -0.16 10.30 8.08
CA VAL A 86 1.11 9.62 7.79
C VAL A 86 2.22 10.38 8.52
N THR A 87 3.01 9.69 9.33
CA THR A 87 4.09 10.28 10.13
C THR A 87 5.48 9.90 9.67
N GLY A 88 5.63 8.79 8.94
CA GLY A 88 6.92 8.35 8.41
C GLY A 88 6.76 7.40 7.24
N MET A 89 7.78 7.35 6.38
CA MET A 89 7.81 6.53 5.17
C MET A 89 9.14 5.79 5.02
N GLY A 90 9.09 4.59 4.46
CA GLY A 90 10.29 3.82 4.16
C GLY A 90 10.11 3.03 2.86
N VAL A 91 11.17 3.01 2.05
CA VAL A 91 11.14 2.43 0.70
C VAL A 91 12.43 1.68 0.40
N GLU A 92 12.29 0.60 -0.36
CA GLU A 92 13.39 -0.17 -0.96
C GLU A 92 13.00 -0.42 -2.40
N THR A 93 13.56 0.34 -3.34
CA THR A 93 13.11 0.34 -4.73
C THR A 93 14.29 0.40 -5.71
N PRO A 94 14.07 0.06 -6.99
CA PRO A 94 15.08 0.29 -8.05
C PRO A 94 15.41 1.77 -8.30
N LEU A 95 14.62 2.69 -7.74
CA LEU A 95 14.76 4.14 -7.89
C LEU A 95 15.33 4.80 -6.63
N GLY A 96 15.75 4.03 -5.63
CA GLY A 96 16.31 4.56 -4.40
C GLY A 96 15.91 3.77 -3.16
N HIS A 97 16.69 3.97 -2.11
CA HIS A 97 16.56 3.31 -0.81
C HIS A 97 16.09 4.26 0.30
N ASP A 98 15.78 5.49 -0.08
CA ASP A 98 15.33 6.57 0.79
C ASP A 98 14.11 7.27 0.15
N PRO A 99 13.09 7.69 0.92
CA PRO A 99 11.91 8.33 0.36
C PRO A 99 12.20 9.61 -0.44
N HIS A 100 13.18 10.41 -0.03
CA HIS A 100 13.53 11.66 -0.71
C HIS A 100 14.23 11.36 -2.05
N GLU A 101 15.23 10.46 -2.04
CA GLU A 101 15.89 10.01 -3.28
C GLU A 101 14.89 9.42 -4.27
N PHE A 102 14.02 8.53 -3.79
CA PHE A 102 12.96 7.93 -4.58
C PHE A 102 12.05 8.98 -5.22
N TYR A 103 11.62 9.97 -4.43
CA TYR A 103 10.74 11.04 -4.91
C TYR A 103 11.42 11.94 -5.96
N GLU A 104 12.67 12.33 -5.74
CA GLU A 104 13.44 13.13 -6.70
C GLU A 104 13.64 12.40 -8.02
N ASN A 105 14.00 11.12 -7.98
CA ASN A 105 14.15 10.29 -9.18
C ASN A 105 12.84 10.16 -9.96
N LEU A 106 11.69 10.08 -9.27
CA LEU A 106 10.38 10.10 -9.91
C LEU A 106 10.10 11.45 -10.59
N LEU A 107 10.38 12.57 -9.93
CA LEU A 107 10.18 13.92 -10.51
C LEU A 107 11.05 14.15 -11.76
N GLN A 108 12.26 13.60 -11.76
CA GLN A 108 13.19 13.66 -12.89
C GLN A 108 12.83 12.69 -14.02
N GLY A 109 11.85 11.80 -13.83
CA GLY A 109 11.47 10.80 -14.82
C GLY A 109 12.54 9.72 -15.04
N VAL A 110 13.36 9.45 -14.02
CA VAL A 110 14.35 8.37 -14.06
C VAL A 110 13.61 7.03 -14.13
N SER A 111 14.06 6.14 -15.03
CA SER A 111 13.54 4.77 -15.11
C SER A 111 14.42 3.82 -14.30
N GLY A 112 13.81 3.10 -13.36
CA GLY A 112 14.47 2.01 -12.63
C GLY A 112 14.53 0.69 -13.38
N ILE A 113 14.07 0.64 -14.64
CA ILE A 113 14.04 -0.57 -15.46
C ILE A 113 15.35 -0.74 -16.22
N SER A 114 15.99 -1.89 -16.02
CA SER A 114 17.20 -2.30 -16.75
C SER A 114 17.15 -3.77 -17.13
N GLU A 115 18.21 -4.26 -17.76
CA GLU A 115 18.45 -5.70 -17.87
C GLU A 115 18.56 -6.34 -16.48
N ILE A 116 18.11 -7.59 -16.37
CA ILE A 116 18.18 -8.39 -15.14
C ILE A 116 19.62 -8.91 -14.98
N GLU A 117 20.21 -8.66 -13.81
CA GLU A 117 21.57 -9.08 -13.48
C GLU A 117 21.59 -10.20 -12.41
N ALA A 118 20.49 -10.38 -11.67
CA ALA A 118 20.38 -11.41 -10.63
C ALA A 118 20.58 -12.86 -11.09
N PHE A 119 20.27 -13.17 -12.36
CA PHE A 119 20.40 -14.52 -12.93
C PHE A 119 20.46 -14.49 -14.46
N ASP A 120 20.96 -15.58 -15.06
CA ASP A 120 20.96 -15.73 -16.52
C ASP A 120 19.52 -15.87 -17.05
N CYS A 121 19.05 -14.84 -17.74
CA CYS A 121 17.76 -14.80 -18.40
C CYS A 121 17.87 -14.82 -19.94
N SER A 122 19.01 -15.19 -20.52
CA SER A 122 19.25 -15.17 -21.98
C SER A 122 18.19 -15.93 -22.79
N GLN A 123 17.66 -17.02 -22.26
CA GLN A 123 16.62 -17.85 -22.90
C GLN A 123 15.19 -17.33 -22.71
N TYR A 124 14.99 -16.30 -21.88
CA TYR A 124 13.68 -15.73 -21.62
C TYR A 124 13.33 -14.68 -22.68
N PRO A 125 12.04 -14.61 -23.10
CA PRO A 125 11.59 -13.58 -24.03
C PRO A 125 11.60 -12.18 -23.40
N THR A 126 11.51 -12.09 -22.07
CA THR A 126 11.66 -10.86 -21.30
C THR A 126 12.90 -10.99 -20.43
N ARG A 127 13.80 -10.01 -20.51
CA ARG A 127 15.11 -9.97 -19.83
C ARG A 127 15.34 -8.68 -19.05
N ILE A 128 14.25 -7.96 -18.80
CA ILE A 128 14.27 -6.63 -18.19
C ILE A 128 13.34 -6.61 -16.99
N ALA A 129 13.73 -5.89 -15.95
CA ALA A 129 12.92 -5.69 -14.75
C ALA A 129 13.36 -4.42 -14.01
N GLY A 130 12.55 -3.98 -13.05
CA GLY A 130 12.99 -3.03 -12.04
C GLY A 130 13.67 -3.77 -10.92
N GLU A 131 14.94 -4.14 -11.10
CA GLU A 131 15.72 -4.87 -10.10
C GLU A 131 16.33 -3.90 -9.06
N ILE A 132 16.24 -4.26 -7.78
CA ILE A 132 16.98 -3.58 -6.72
C ILE A 132 18.44 -4.09 -6.76
N LYS A 133 19.32 -3.36 -7.43
CA LYS A 133 20.69 -3.78 -7.74
C LYS A 133 21.63 -3.76 -6.53
N SER A 134 21.56 -2.70 -5.73
CA SER A 134 22.27 -2.58 -4.46
C SER A 134 21.28 -2.82 -3.33
N PHE A 135 21.56 -3.71 -2.40
CA PHE A 135 20.73 -3.85 -1.20
C PHE A 135 21.62 -4.23 -0.03
N SER A 136 21.53 -3.47 1.07
CA SER A 136 22.19 -3.79 2.32
C SER A 136 21.19 -3.89 3.44
N THR A 137 21.38 -4.91 4.28
CA THR A 137 20.65 -5.09 5.53
C THR A 137 21.41 -4.55 6.74
N ASP A 138 22.60 -3.98 6.52
CA ASP A 138 23.50 -3.59 7.59
C ASP A 138 22.87 -2.50 8.46
N GLY A 139 22.96 -2.66 9.77
CA GLY A 139 22.31 -1.79 10.75
C GLY A 139 20.79 -2.01 10.91
N TRP A 140 20.13 -2.70 9.98
CA TRP A 140 18.67 -2.87 10.00
C TRP A 140 18.23 -4.28 10.38
N VAL A 141 18.95 -5.33 9.95
CA VAL A 141 18.57 -6.73 10.22
C VAL A 141 19.73 -7.49 10.83
N ALA A 142 19.44 -8.33 11.81
CA ALA A 142 20.44 -9.18 12.45
C ALA A 142 21.18 -10.05 11.40
N PRO A 143 22.53 -10.13 11.40
CA PRO A 143 23.31 -10.84 10.38
C PRO A 143 22.98 -12.33 10.23
N LYS A 144 22.44 -12.96 11.29
CA LYS A 144 22.00 -14.36 11.25
C LYS A 144 20.71 -14.54 10.46
N LEU A 145 19.82 -13.55 10.48
CA LEU A 145 18.55 -13.54 9.76
C LEU A 145 18.74 -13.11 8.31
N SER A 146 19.61 -12.12 8.05
CA SER A 146 19.87 -11.61 6.69
C SER A 146 20.32 -12.70 5.69
N LYS A 147 21.01 -13.73 6.18
CA LYS A 147 21.48 -14.86 5.35
C LYS A 147 20.44 -15.93 5.05
N ARG A 148 19.31 -15.95 5.76
CA ARG A 148 18.34 -17.06 5.72
C ARG A 148 16.97 -16.67 5.20
N MET A 149 16.58 -15.41 5.39
CA MET A 149 15.26 -14.91 5.00
C MET A 149 15.20 -14.63 3.50
N ASP A 150 14.00 -14.69 2.94
CA ASP A 150 13.76 -14.28 1.56
C ASP A 150 13.90 -12.75 1.43
N LYS A 151 14.33 -12.29 0.25
CA LYS A 151 14.51 -10.86 -0.04
C LYS A 151 13.25 -10.04 0.23
N PHE A 152 12.04 -10.56 -0.02
CA PHE A 152 10.82 -9.80 0.25
C PHE A 152 10.69 -9.44 1.75
N MET A 153 11.12 -10.35 2.64
CA MET A 153 11.10 -10.10 4.07
C MET A 153 12.17 -9.09 4.47
N LEU A 154 13.35 -9.18 3.85
CA LEU A 154 14.44 -8.26 4.12
C LEU A 154 14.09 -6.84 3.68
N TYR A 155 13.52 -6.66 2.49
CA TYR A 155 13.03 -5.35 2.03
C TYR A 155 11.99 -4.79 3.01
N MET A 156 11.04 -5.61 3.44
CA MET A 156 10.02 -5.20 4.40
C MET A 156 10.59 -4.80 5.75
N LEU A 157 11.52 -5.58 6.31
CA LEU A 157 12.15 -5.28 7.60
C LEU A 157 12.94 -3.97 7.52
N THR A 158 13.76 -3.81 6.48
CA THR A 158 14.56 -2.61 6.29
C THR A 158 13.67 -1.39 6.06
N ALA A 159 12.72 -1.45 5.12
CA ALA A 159 11.81 -0.35 4.83
C ALA A 159 10.93 0.01 6.03
N GLY A 160 10.42 -0.99 6.77
CA GLY A 160 9.60 -0.76 7.96
C GLY A 160 10.36 -0.03 9.07
N LYS A 161 11.62 -0.40 9.31
CA LYS A 161 12.47 0.31 10.28
C LYS A 161 12.89 1.69 9.81
N LYS A 162 13.16 1.87 8.52
CA LYS A 162 13.39 3.19 7.93
C LYS A 162 12.17 4.10 8.11
N ALA A 163 10.95 3.58 7.94
CA ALA A 163 9.72 4.33 8.14
C ALA A 163 9.54 4.81 9.60
N LEU A 164 9.96 3.99 10.57
CA LEU A 164 9.98 4.39 11.98
C LEU A 164 10.98 5.52 12.24
N SER A 165 12.20 5.37 11.70
CA SER A 165 13.25 6.38 11.82
C SER A 165 12.85 7.71 11.16
N ASP A 166 12.25 7.66 9.97
CA ASP A 166 11.78 8.83 9.23
C ASP A 166 10.69 9.59 10.00
N GLY A 167 9.76 8.86 10.63
CA GLY A 167 8.74 9.49 11.47
C GLY A 167 9.20 9.80 12.90
N GLY A 168 10.51 9.81 13.15
CA GLY A 168 11.10 10.30 14.39
C GLY A 168 10.93 9.38 15.59
N ILE A 169 10.61 8.09 15.40
CA ILE A 169 10.49 7.13 16.51
C ILE A 169 11.89 6.61 16.86
N THR A 170 12.54 7.33 17.77
CA THR A 170 13.82 6.96 18.39
C THR A 170 13.64 5.81 19.39
N GLU A 171 14.74 5.24 19.87
CA GLU A 171 14.72 4.20 20.91
C GLU A 171 14.00 4.69 22.19
N ASP A 172 14.24 5.93 22.60
CA ASP A 172 13.57 6.52 23.78
C ASP A 172 12.05 6.57 23.61
N ILE A 173 11.56 7.04 22.45
CA ILE A 173 10.12 7.09 22.15
C ILE A 173 9.57 5.66 22.06
N MET A 174 10.33 4.76 21.43
CA MET A 174 9.95 3.36 21.27
C MET A 174 9.68 2.71 22.63
N ASP A 175 10.46 3.01 23.66
CA ASP A 175 10.29 2.46 25.02
C ASP A 175 9.06 3.01 25.76
N GLU A 176 8.62 4.23 25.43
CA GLU A 176 7.42 4.84 26.00
C GLU A 176 6.11 4.37 25.33
N LEU A 177 6.19 3.82 24.11
CA LEU A 177 5.01 3.34 23.38
C LEU A 177 4.34 2.14 24.08
N ASP A 178 3.00 2.18 24.18
CA ASP A 178 2.23 0.97 24.52
C ASP A 178 2.29 -0.03 23.35
N LYS A 179 3.17 -1.01 23.49
CA LYS A 179 3.42 -2.06 22.48
C LYS A 179 2.17 -2.83 22.08
N ARG A 180 1.16 -2.93 22.95
CA ARG A 180 -0.11 -3.61 22.66
C ARG A 180 -1.00 -2.83 21.70
N ARG A 181 -0.71 -1.54 21.53
CA ARG A 181 -1.42 -0.62 20.62
C ARG A 181 -0.60 -0.28 19.37
N CYS A 182 0.56 -0.93 19.21
CA CYS A 182 1.39 -0.82 18.01
C CYS A 182 1.24 -2.09 17.17
N GLY A 183 0.78 -1.97 15.93
CA GLY A 183 0.53 -3.11 15.03
C GLY A 183 1.36 -3.06 13.75
N VAL A 184 1.42 -4.20 13.07
CA VAL A 184 2.15 -4.36 11.80
C VAL A 184 1.23 -5.08 10.82
N LEU A 185 0.99 -4.48 9.67
CA LEU A 185 0.12 -5.02 8.63
C LEU A 185 0.76 -4.76 7.28
N ILE A 186 1.77 -5.56 6.96
CA ILE A 186 2.50 -5.47 5.71
C ILE A 186 2.31 -6.77 4.92
N GLY A 187 1.86 -6.63 3.68
CA GLY A 187 1.47 -7.74 2.83
C GLY A 187 2.55 -8.17 1.83
N SER A 188 2.31 -9.30 1.19
CA SER A 188 3.09 -9.75 0.03
C SER A 188 2.16 -10.50 -0.93
N ALA A 189 2.29 -10.23 -2.24
CA ALA A 189 1.49 -10.93 -3.24
C ALA A 189 1.96 -12.37 -3.43
N LEU A 190 3.28 -12.58 -3.45
CA LEU A 190 3.89 -13.84 -3.85
C LEU A 190 4.68 -14.52 -2.71
N GLY A 191 4.98 -13.78 -1.64
CA GLY A 191 5.71 -14.29 -0.49
C GLY A 191 7.13 -14.73 -0.84
N GLY A 192 7.65 -15.71 -0.09
CA GLY A 192 9.03 -16.18 -0.23
C GLY A 192 9.20 -17.21 -1.34
N MET A 193 8.93 -16.81 -2.58
CA MET A 193 9.02 -17.73 -3.73
C MET A 193 10.42 -18.29 -3.93
N LYS A 194 11.49 -17.55 -3.59
CA LYS A 194 12.86 -18.05 -3.73
C LYS A 194 13.11 -19.18 -2.74
N VAL A 195 12.71 -19.00 -1.49
CA VAL A 195 12.80 -20.05 -0.46
C VAL A 195 12.00 -21.30 -0.88
N PHE A 196 10.80 -21.10 -1.42
CA PHE A 196 9.98 -22.21 -1.89
C PHE A 196 10.61 -22.96 -3.08
N ASN A 197 11.17 -22.23 -4.05
CA ASN A 197 11.88 -22.81 -5.18
C ASN A 197 13.11 -23.64 -4.75
N ASP A 198 13.93 -23.09 -3.86
CA ASP A 198 15.10 -23.81 -3.31
C ASP A 198 14.67 -25.09 -2.57
N ALA A 199 13.55 -25.04 -1.87
CA ALA A 199 13.01 -26.19 -1.15
C ALA A 199 12.51 -27.30 -2.09
N ILE A 200 11.95 -26.95 -3.25
CA ILE A 200 11.59 -27.93 -4.29
C ILE A 200 12.85 -28.62 -4.82
N GLU A 201 13.92 -27.88 -5.11
CA GLU A 201 15.19 -28.49 -5.56
C GLU A 201 15.80 -29.40 -4.49
N ALA A 202 15.73 -29.00 -3.21
CA ALA A 202 16.16 -29.86 -2.12
C ALA A 202 15.28 -31.11 -1.98
N LEU A 203 13.96 -30.98 -2.16
CA LEU A 203 13.00 -32.08 -2.08
C LEU A 203 13.24 -33.13 -3.17
N ARG A 204 13.67 -32.73 -4.37
CA ARG A 204 14.08 -33.65 -5.46
C ARG A 204 15.21 -34.59 -5.04
N VAL A 205 16.05 -34.17 -4.10
CA VAL A 205 17.08 -35.01 -3.50
C VAL A 205 16.49 -35.83 -2.34
N SER A 206 15.88 -35.15 -1.34
CA SER A 206 15.20 -35.79 -0.21
C SER A 206 14.49 -34.74 0.66
N TYR A 207 13.35 -35.09 1.27
CA TYR A 207 12.70 -34.22 2.27
C TYR A 207 13.63 -33.83 3.44
N ARG A 208 14.61 -34.67 3.77
CA ARG A 208 15.61 -34.41 4.83
C ARG A 208 16.59 -33.29 4.48
N LYS A 209 16.70 -32.92 3.20
CA LYS A 209 17.55 -31.83 2.72
C LYS A 209 16.83 -30.49 2.67
N MET A 210 15.51 -30.46 2.88
CA MET A 210 14.75 -29.22 2.92
C MET A 210 15.18 -28.35 4.10
N ASN A 211 15.22 -27.04 3.87
CA ASN A 211 15.44 -26.08 4.94
C ASN A 211 14.26 -26.13 5.94
N PRO A 212 14.48 -26.35 7.25
CA PRO A 212 13.41 -26.36 8.24
C PRO A 212 12.66 -25.02 8.34
N PHE A 213 13.27 -23.92 7.89
CA PHE A 213 12.64 -22.60 7.81
C PHE A 213 11.92 -22.34 6.48
N CYS A 214 11.80 -23.34 5.60
CA CYS A 214 11.12 -23.20 4.31
C CYS A 214 9.70 -22.65 4.48
N VAL A 215 8.87 -23.30 5.31
CA VAL A 215 7.48 -22.89 5.48
C VAL A 215 7.40 -21.49 6.12
N PRO A 216 8.07 -21.22 7.26
CA PRO A 216 8.06 -19.88 7.84
C PRO A 216 8.50 -18.78 6.87
N PHE A 217 9.59 -18.96 6.12
CA PHE A 217 10.10 -17.90 5.25
C PHE A 217 9.40 -17.82 3.90
N ALA A 218 8.56 -18.80 3.54
CA ALA A 218 7.75 -18.75 2.33
C ALA A 218 6.40 -18.02 2.55
N THR A 219 5.84 -18.04 3.77
CA THR A 219 4.49 -17.50 3.99
C THR A 219 4.46 -15.97 3.97
N THR A 220 3.42 -15.42 3.35
CA THR A 220 3.22 -13.97 3.14
C THR A 220 3.04 -13.17 4.43
N ASN A 221 2.65 -13.83 5.52
CA ASN A 221 2.47 -13.20 6.84
C ASN A 221 3.77 -13.12 7.67
N MET A 222 4.79 -13.90 7.32
CA MET A 222 5.97 -14.01 8.17
C MET A 222 6.80 -12.72 8.20
N GLY A 223 6.84 -11.94 7.10
CA GLY A 223 7.50 -10.64 7.10
C GLY A 223 6.94 -9.71 8.18
N SER A 224 5.61 -9.57 8.22
CA SER A 224 4.88 -8.77 9.23
C SER A 224 5.11 -9.31 10.65
N ALA A 225 5.06 -10.64 10.82
CA ALA A 225 5.32 -11.28 12.10
C ALA A 225 6.75 -11.03 12.61
N MET A 226 7.75 -11.17 11.74
CA MET A 226 9.16 -10.97 12.08
C MET A 226 9.45 -9.52 12.45
N LEU A 227 8.87 -8.56 11.73
CA LEU A 227 9.02 -7.13 12.06
C LEU A 227 8.39 -6.81 13.42
N ALA A 228 7.18 -7.31 13.69
CA ALA A 228 6.54 -7.11 14.99
C ALA A 228 7.34 -7.75 16.14
N MET A 229 7.88 -8.96 15.94
CA MET A 229 8.72 -9.62 16.94
C MET A 229 10.00 -8.83 17.21
N ASP A 230 10.63 -8.29 16.16
CA ASP A 230 11.85 -7.50 16.27
C ASP A 230 11.61 -6.16 17.00
N LEU A 231 10.44 -5.53 16.79
CA LEU A 231 10.04 -4.28 17.46
C LEU A 231 9.38 -4.48 18.85
N GLY A 232 9.08 -5.73 19.22
CA GLY A 232 8.32 -6.08 20.43
C GLY A 232 6.86 -5.65 20.40
N TRP A 233 6.27 -5.47 19.22
CA TRP A 233 4.90 -4.99 19.03
C TRP A 233 3.88 -6.12 19.13
N MET A 234 2.77 -5.84 19.83
CA MET A 234 1.75 -6.83 20.22
C MET A 234 0.33 -6.46 19.75
N GLY A 235 0.18 -5.36 19.00
CA GLY A 235 -1.09 -4.96 18.40
C GLY A 235 -1.50 -5.82 17.19
N PRO A 236 -2.47 -5.36 16.38
CA PRO A 236 -2.94 -6.11 15.22
C PRO A 236 -1.79 -6.52 14.29
N ASN A 237 -1.66 -7.83 14.04
CA ASN A 237 -0.60 -8.37 13.20
C ASN A 237 -1.10 -9.51 12.31
N TYR A 238 -1.22 -9.22 11.02
CA TYR A 238 -1.57 -10.18 9.98
C TYR A 238 -1.14 -9.61 8.62
N SER A 239 -1.29 -10.42 7.57
CA SER A 239 -0.96 -10.03 6.21
C SER A 239 -2.16 -10.24 5.30
N ILE A 240 -2.36 -9.31 4.39
CA ILE A 240 -3.32 -9.41 3.30
C ILE A 240 -2.54 -9.75 2.04
N SER A 241 -3.09 -10.63 1.21
CA SER A 241 -2.54 -10.93 -0.11
C SER A 241 -3.66 -10.85 -1.14
N THR A 242 -3.63 -9.80 -1.95
CA THR A 242 -4.61 -9.50 -2.99
C THR A 242 -3.91 -9.13 -4.30
N ALA A 243 -2.85 -9.87 -4.62
CA ALA A 243 -1.99 -9.63 -5.77
C ALA A 243 -1.50 -8.17 -5.83
N CYS A 244 -1.66 -7.49 -6.97
CA CYS A 244 -1.17 -6.12 -7.18
C CYS A 244 -1.83 -5.06 -6.28
N ALA A 245 -2.93 -5.38 -5.60
CA ALA A 245 -3.63 -4.47 -4.68
C ALA A 245 -3.22 -4.67 -3.20
N THR A 246 -2.26 -5.56 -2.94
CA THR A 246 -1.91 -6.00 -1.58
C THR A 246 -1.61 -4.82 -0.63
N SER A 247 -0.72 -3.89 -1.01
CA SER A 247 -0.36 -2.77 -0.14
C SER A 247 -1.55 -1.85 0.12
N ASN A 248 -2.38 -1.60 -0.89
CA ASN A 248 -3.58 -0.76 -0.78
C ASN A 248 -4.58 -1.31 0.24
N PHE A 249 -4.83 -2.62 0.22
CA PHE A 249 -5.66 -3.24 1.24
C PHE A 249 -5.00 -3.21 2.62
N CYS A 250 -3.67 -3.37 2.70
CA CYS A 250 -2.96 -3.29 3.95
C CYS A 250 -3.07 -1.91 4.60
N ILE A 251 -2.82 -0.84 3.84
CA ILE A 251 -2.93 0.56 4.29
C ILE A 251 -4.36 0.87 4.75
N LEU A 252 -5.37 0.46 3.97
CA LEU A 252 -6.78 0.67 4.31
C LEU A 252 -7.16 -0.03 5.63
N ASN A 253 -6.74 -1.28 5.82
CA ASN A 253 -7.06 -2.02 7.04
C ASN A 253 -6.29 -1.48 8.25
N ALA A 254 -5.04 -1.05 8.08
CA ALA A 254 -4.27 -0.38 9.12
C ALA A 254 -4.94 0.92 9.58
N ALA A 255 -5.39 1.75 8.64
CA ALA A 255 -6.16 2.96 8.94
C ALA A 255 -7.46 2.61 9.71
N ASN A 256 -8.16 1.55 9.32
CA ASN A 256 -9.37 1.11 10.02
C ASN A 256 -9.09 0.64 11.46
N HIS A 257 -7.97 -0.03 11.74
CA HIS A 257 -7.58 -0.37 13.11
C HIS A 257 -7.38 0.87 13.98
N ILE A 258 -6.78 1.93 13.43
CA ILE A 258 -6.61 3.20 14.13
C ILE A 258 -7.98 3.88 14.35
N ILE A 259 -8.81 3.96 13.30
CA ILE A 259 -10.15 4.57 13.38
C ILE A 259 -11.01 3.90 14.45
N ARG A 260 -10.90 2.58 14.60
CA ARG A 260 -11.65 1.76 15.59
C ARG A 260 -11.06 1.75 17.00
N ASP A 261 -10.00 2.52 17.25
CA ASP A 261 -9.30 2.58 18.54
C ASP A 261 -8.64 1.25 18.97
N GLU A 262 -8.37 0.36 18.02
CA GLU A 262 -7.70 -0.94 18.23
C GLU A 262 -6.17 -0.80 18.24
N ALA A 263 -5.63 0.23 17.58
CA ALA A 263 -4.22 0.59 17.57
C ALA A 263 -4.04 2.11 17.60
N ASP A 264 -2.91 2.57 18.13
CA ASP A 264 -2.48 3.97 18.05
C ASP A 264 -1.43 4.19 16.96
N LEU A 265 -0.70 3.12 16.63
CA LEU A 265 0.36 3.14 15.65
C LEU A 265 0.31 1.87 14.82
N MET A 266 0.37 2.04 13.50
CA MET A 266 0.45 0.92 12.55
C MET A 266 1.60 1.14 11.58
N LEU A 267 2.41 0.09 11.37
CA LEU A 267 3.23 -0.04 10.17
C LEU A 267 2.45 -0.79 9.11
N CYS A 268 2.33 -0.24 7.90
CA CYS A 268 1.58 -0.88 6.83
C CYS A 268 2.21 -0.67 5.47
N GLY A 269 1.97 -1.60 4.53
CA GLY A 269 2.53 -1.53 3.18
C GLY A 269 2.54 -2.87 2.45
N GLY A 270 3.49 -3.05 1.53
CA GLY A 270 3.70 -4.29 0.80
C GLY A 270 5.17 -4.54 0.45
N SER A 271 5.51 -5.81 0.22
CA SER A 271 6.84 -6.19 -0.26
C SER A 271 6.79 -7.48 -1.08
N ASP A 272 7.55 -7.53 -2.16
CA ASP A 272 7.75 -8.71 -2.99
C ASP A 272 9.22 -8.80 -3.42
N ALA A 273 9.65 -9.94 -3.95
CA ALA A 273 11.01 -10.15 -4.49
C ALA A 273 10.99 -11.18 -5.62
N ALA A 274 10.05 -11.00 -6.55
CA ALA A 274 9.71 -12.00 -7.57
C ALA A 274 10.62 -12.01 -8.82
N ILE A 275 11.70 -11.23 -8.83
CA ILE A 275 12.71 -11.22 -9.90
C ILE A 275 13.66 -12.42 -9.66
N ILE A 276 13.13 -13.60 -9.95
CA ILE A 276 13.80 -14.90 -9.86
C ILE A 276 13.34 -15.77 -11.05
N PRO A 277 14.07 -16.83 -11.43
CA PRO A 277 13.74 -17.64 -12.61
C PRO A 277 12.27 -18.11 -12.67
N ILE A 278 11.75 -18.68 -11.57
CA ILE A 278 10.37 -19.16 -11.50
C ILE A 278 9.34 -18.01 -11.61
N GLY A 279 9.63 -16.85 -11.02
CA GLY A 279 8.76 -15.68 -11.07
C GLY A 279 8.69 -15.09 -12.48
N LEU A 280 9.85 -14.87 -13.10
CA LEU A 280 9.94 -14.41 -14.49
C LEU A 280 9.26 -15.39 -15.45
N GLY A 281 9.56 -16.69 -15.30
CA GLY A 281 8.98 -17.75 -16.12
C GLY A 281 7.45 -17.83 -16.03
N GLY A 282 6.90 -17.70 -14.83
CA GLY A 282 5.45 -17.69 -14.61
C GLY A 282 4.74 -16.54 -15.33
N PHE A 283 5.24 -15.31 -15.19
CA PHE A 283 4.64 -14.15 -15.87
C PHE A 283 4.87 -14.14 -17.39
N VAL A 284 6.00 -14.70 -17.85
CA VAL A 284 6.24 -14.97 -19.27
C VAL A 284 5.20 -15.95 -19.82
N ALA A 285 4.90 -17.04 -19.11
CA ALA A 285 3.94 -18.06 -19.55
C ALA A 285 2.53 -17.48 -19.71
N CYS A 286 2.12 -16.58 -18.83
CA CYS A 286 0.85 -15.85 -18.94
C CYS A 286 0.87 -14.72 -19.98
N ARG A 287 2.01 -14.50 -20.67
CA ARG A 287 2.23 -13.44 -21.66
C ARG A 287 1.97 -12.04 -21.11
N ALA A 288 2.17 -11.83 -19.80
CA ALA A 288 1.86 -10.57 -19.15
C ALA A 288 2.96 -9.51 -19.31
N LEU A 289 4.19 -9.95 -19.63
CA LEU A 289 5.37 -9.09 -19.62
C LEU A 289 5.66 -8.39 -20.95
N SER A 290 6.27 -7.20 -20.85
CA SER A 290 6.86 -6.52 -22.01
C SER A 290 8.11 -7.29 -22.48
N GLN A 291 8.27 -7.43 -23.80
CA GLN A 291 9.44 -8.07 -24.42
C GLN A 291 10.38 -7.05 -25.06
N ARG A 292 10.25 -5.75 -24.71
CA ARG A 292 11.02 -4.66 -25.29
C ARG A 292 12.43 -4.57 -24.70
N ASN A 293 13.20 -5.63 -24.88
CA ASN A 293 14.55 -5.76 -24.30
C ASN A 293 15.54 -4.74 -24.87
N GLY A 294 15.37 -4.30 -26.13
CA GLY A 294 16.31 -3.37 -26.77
C GLY A 294 16.25 -1.92 -26.28
N ASP A 295 15.24 -1.55 -25.48
CA ASP A 295 15.16 -0.24 -24.83
C ASP A 295 14.34 -0.38 -23.53
N PRO A 296 14.99 -0.91 -22.46
CA PRO A 296 14.35 -1.28 -21.21
C PRO A 296 13.67 -0.10 -20.51
N ALA A 297 14.31 1.08 -20.53
CA ALA A 297 13.84 2.28 -19.84
C ALA A 297 12.48 2.79 -20.35
N ARG A 298 12.11 2.39 -21.57
CA ARG A 298 10.84 2.74 -22.23
C ARG A 298 9.91 1.54 -22.41
N ALA A 299 10.21 0.41 -21.76
CA ALA A 299 9.37 -0.79 -21.84
C ALA A 299 8.04 -0.61 -21.10
N SER A 300 8.04 0.07 -19.95
CA SER A 300 6.84 0.48 -19.23
C SER A 300 6.30 1.79 -19.82
N ARG A 301 5.11 1.75 -20.42
CA ARG A 301 4.52 2.90 -21.13
C ARG A 301 2.99 2.96 -20.95
N PRO A 302 2.49 3.13 -19.72
CA PRO A 302 1.05 3.15 -19.47
C PRO A 302 0.33 4.11 -20.41
N TRP A 303 -0.79 3.65 -20.99
CA TRP A 303 -1.65 4.40 -21.93
C TRP A 303 -1.04 4.76 -23.30
N ASP A 304 0.18 4.31 -23.60
CA ASP A 304 0.79 4.53 -24.90
C ASP A 304 0.12 3.67 -26.00
N SER A 305 -0.08 4.24 -27.18
CA SER A 305 -0.82 3.61 -28.29
C SER A 305 -0.21 2.31 -28.81
N VAL A 306 1.11 2.11 -28.66
CA VAL A 306 1.77 0.86 -29.07
C VAL A 306 1.89 -0.15 -27.93
N MET A 307 1.33 0.15 -26.76
CA MET A 307 1.14 -0.83 -25.70
C MET A 307 0.04 -1.80 -26.11
N SER A 308 0.43 -2.97 -26.63
CA SER A 308 -0.49 -4.08 -26.81
C SER A 308 -1.14 -4.43 -25.47
N CYS A 309 -2.46 -4.62 -25.45
CA CYS A 309 -3.25 -5.00 -24.28
C CYS A 309 -2.75 -6.29 -23.57
N LYS A 310 -1.78 -6.99 -24.16
CA LYS A 310 -1.12 -8.18 -23.62
C LYS A 310 0.09 -7.88 -22.72
N SER A 311 0.75 -6.72 -22.84
CA SER A 311 1.99 -6.42 -22.09
C SER A 311 1.70 -5.44 -20.96
N PHE A 312 0.96 -5.87 -19.93
CA PHE A 312 0.50 -5.00 -18.85
C PHE A 312 1.38 -5.01 -17.60
N ALA A 313 2.29 -5.96 -17.45
CA ALA A 313 3.09 -6.11 -16.25
C ALA A 313 4.58 -6.02 -16.59
N LEU A 314 5.31 -5.03 -16.07
CA LEU A 314 6.59 -5.43 -15.48
C LEU A 314 6.23 -6.05 -14.13
N ILE A 315 6.96 -7.07 -13.68
CA ILE A 315 6.80 -7.63 -12.33
C ILE A 315 6.81 -6.44 -11.35
N PRO A 316 5.64 -6.02 -10.82
CA PRO A 316 5.59 -4.79 -10.06
C PRO A 316 6.10 -5.15 -8.67
N LEU A 317 7.30 -4.68 -8.35
CA LEU A 317 7.80 -4.65 -6.97
C LEU A 317 7.19 -3.51 -6.16
N LEU A 318 6.45 -2.60 -6.81
CA LEU A 318 5.73 -1.52 -6.14
C LEU A 318 4.23 -1.69 -6.35
N SER A 319 3.56 -2.02 -5.26
CA SER A 319 2.14 -1.72 -5.08
C SER A 319 2.13 -0.31 -4.47
N LEU A 320 2.05 0.71 -5.32
CA LEU A 320 1.81 2.11 -4.95
C LEU A 320 0.36 2.32 -4.51
#